data_AF-A0ABD0QZX4-F1
#
_entry.id   AF-A0ABD0QZX4-F1
#
_cell.length_a   1.000
_cell.length_b   1.000
_cell.length_c   1.000
_cell.angle_alpha   90.00
_cell.angle_beta   90.00
_cell.angle_gamma   90.00
#
_symmetry.space_group_name_H-M   'P 1'
#
loop_
_entity.id
_entity.type
_entity.pdbx_description
1 polymer ?
#
loop_
_entity_poly.entity_id
_entity_poly.type
_entity_poly.pdbx_seq_one_letter_code
_entity_poly.pdbx_strand_id
1 'polypeptide(L)' 'NFPVSELLAETSTGVETAVNSSASRSSSSEKDIPIIFIHPLKTGLFRIKLHGAMGKFNMVIPLVDNMVVSRRSL' A
#
# COMPACT_ATOMS: atom_id res chain seq x y z
N ASN A 1 -15.18 -6.74 -0.58
CA ASN A 1 -13.81 -7.15 -0.21
C ASN A 1 -12.88 -6.70 -1.33
N PHE A 2 -11.70 -6.16 -1.03
CA PHE A 2 -10.74 -5.78 -2.08
C PHE A 2 -9.91 -7.02 -2.49
N PRO A 3 -9.68 -7.29 -3.79
CA PRO A 3 -9.07 -8.54 -4.25
C PRO A 3 -7.54 -8.52 -4.14
N VAL A 4 -7.02 -8.51 -2.92
CA VAL A 4 -5.56 -8.41 -2.64
C VAL A 4 -4.79 -9.57 -3.27
N SER A 5 -5.25 -10.80 -3.07
CA SER A 5 -4.62 -12.03 -3.60
C SER A 5 -4.42 -11.99 -5.12
N GLU A 6 -5.40 -11.51 -5.88
CA GLU A 6 -5.36 -11.48 -7.35
C GLU A 6 -4.41 -10.40 -7.86
N LEU A 7 -4.33 -9.26 -7.18
CA LEU A 7 -3.53 -8.11 -7.60
C LEU A 7 -2.06 -8.19 -7.16
N LEU A 8 -1.74 -9.00 -6.15
CA LEU A 8 -0.38 -9.09 -5.61
C LEU A 8 0.64 -9.49 -6.69
N ALA A 9 0.28 -10.41 -7.58
CA ALA A 9 1.13 -10.85 -8.67
C ALA A 9 1.54 -9.69 -9.61
N GLU A 10 0.64 -8.73 -9.81
CA GLU A 10 0.85 -7.56 -10.68
C GLU A 10 1.73 -6.47 -10.05
N THR A 11 2.04 -6.59 -8.74
CA THR A 11 2.91 -5.64 -8.03
C THR A 11 4.38 -6.06 -8.00
N SER A 12 4.70 -7.21 -8.60
CA SER A 12 6.07 -7.71 -8.71
C SER A 12 6.91 -6.81 -9.60
N THR A 13 8.05 -6.34 -9.08
CA THR A 13 8.99 -5.47 -9.82
C THR A 13 10.21 -6.25 -10.33
N GLY A 14 10.31 -7.53 -10.00
CA GLY A 14 11.42 -8.41 -10.33
C GLY A 14 12.69 -8.20 -9.50
N VAL A 15 12.79 -7.14 -8.69
CA VAL A 15 13.95 -6.81 -7.84
C VAL A 15 13.89 -7.44 -6.45
N GLU A 16 12.74 -7.98 -6.05
CA GLU A 16 12.53 -8.70 -4.78
C GLU A 16 13.30 -10.04 -4.68
N THR A 17 13.86 -10.53 -5.79
CA THR A 17 14.46 -11.87 -5.91
C THR A 17 15.89 -11.98 -5.35
N ALA A 18 16.52 -10.87 -4.95
CA ALA A 18 17.97 -10.82 -4.68
C ALA A 18 18.39 -11.07 -3.21
N VAL A 19 17.59 -11.76 -2.39
CA VAL A 19 18.01 -12.20 -1.04
C VAL A 19 17.94 -13.72 -0.90
N ASN A 20 19.08 -14.33 -1.20
CA ASN A 20 19.33 -15.75 -1.16
C ASN A 20 19.28 -16.29 0.29
N SER A 21 18.93 -17.58 0.40
CA SER A 21 19.26 -18.52 1.49
C SER A 21 18.27 -18.69 2.66
N SER A 22 17.52 -19.80 2.58
CA SER A 22 17.05 -20.68 3.67
C SER A 22 16.16 -20.16 4.81
N ALA A 23 15.82 -18.88 4.90
CA ALA A 23 14.89 -18.39 5.93
C ALA A 23 13.60 -17.87 5.29
N SER A 24 12.52 -18.62 5.53
CA SER A 24 11.12 -18.20 5.37
C SER A 24 10.74 -17.61 4.02
N ARG A 25 10.09 -18.43 3.20
CA ARG A 25 8.96 -17.96 2.37
C ARG A 25 7.95 -17.32 3.34
N SER A 26 8.17 -16.08 3.75
CA SER A 26 7.08 -15.32 4.32
C SER A 26 6.15 -15.09 3.15
N SER A 27 5.16 -15.96 3.00
CA SER A 27 3.90 -15.57 2.41
C SER A 27 3.53 -14.28 3.14
N SER A 28 3.85 -13.12 2.56
CA SER A 28 3.40 -11.84 3.08
C SER A 28 1.91 -12.02 3.23
N SER A 29 1.46 -12.10 4.49
CA SER A 29 0.05 -12.40 4.70
C SER A 29 -0.72 -11.25 4.08
N GLU A 30 -1.95 -11.47 3.60
CA GLU A 30 -2.74 -10.36 3.02
C GLU A 30 -2.85 -9.15 3.97
N LYS A 31 -2.65 -9.38 5.28
CA LYS A 31 -2.63 -8.38 6.34
C LYS A 31 -1.37 -7.51 6.35
N ASP A 32 -0.26 -7.99 5.80
CA ASP A 32 1.03 -7.29 5.74
C ASP A 32 1.15 -6.38 4.50
N ILE A 33 0.21 -6.49 3.56
CA ILE A 33 0.19 -5.72 2.32
C ILE A 33 -0.56 -4.41 2.55
N PRO A 34 0.11 -3.25 2.43
CA PRO A 34 -0.56 -1.97 2.53
C PRO A 34 -1.40 -1.69 1.29
N ILE A 35 -2.60 -1.16 1.49
CA ILE A 35 -3.53 -0.76 0.44
C ILE A 35 -3.87 0.71 0.67
N ILE A 36 -3.66 1.53 -0.36
CA ILE A 36 -3.98 2.96 -0.34
C ILE A 36 -5.17 3.18 -1.27
N PHE A 37 -6.33 3.54 -0.70
CA PHE A 37 -7.49 3.96 -1.46
C PHE A 37 -7.42 5.47 -1.68
N ILE A 38 -7.47 5.90 -2.94
CA ILE A 38 -7.51 7.31 -3.35
C ILE A 38 -8.87 7.59 -3.95
N HIS A 39 -9.69 8.41 -3.29
CA HIS A 39 -11.03 8.75 -3.76
C HIS A 39 -11.11 10.22 -4.17
N PRO A 40 -11.39 10.55 -5.44
CA PRO A 40 -11.59 11.93 -5.88
C PRO A 40 -12.87 12.52 -5.25
N LEU A 41 -12.77 13.76 -4.77
CA LEU A 41 -13.89 14.52 -4.23
C LEU A 41 -14.39 15.54 -5.26
N LYS A 42 -15.65 15.95 -5.15
CA LYS A 42 -16.25 17.00 -6.00
C LYS A 42 -15.52 18.35 -5.91
N THR A 43 -14.77 18.57 -4.83
CA THR A 43 -13.93 19.76 -4.62
C THR A 43 -12.63 19.74 -5.44
N GLY A 44 -12.33 18.64 -6.14
CA GLY A 44 -11.07 18.45 -6.85
C GLY A 44 -9.91 18.00 -5.96
N LEU A 45 -10.19 17.69 -4.68
CA LEU A 45 -9.26 17.08 -3.73
C LEU A 45 -9.36 15.55 -3.76
N PHE A 46 -8.45 14.87 -3.08
CA PHE A 46 -8.48 13.41 -2.89
C PHE A 46 -8.63 13.05 -1.42
N ARG A 47 -9.50 12.09 -1.11
CA ARG A 47 -9.55 11.43 0.20
C ARG A 47 -8.68 10.18 0.17
N ILE A 48 -7.75 10.09 1.09
CA ILE A 48 -6.84 8.96 1.28
C ILE A 48 -7.41 8.07 2.38
N LYS A 49 -7.48 6.76 2.16
CA LYS A 49 -7.76 5.76 3.19
C LYS A 49 -6.71 4.66 3.13
N LEU A 50 -6.18 4.30 4.29
CA LEU A 50 -5.15 3.29 4.42
C LEU A 50 -5.75 2.00 5.00
N HIS A 51 -5.29 0.85 4.50
CA HIS A 51 -5.66 -0.48 5.01
C HIS A 51 -4.42 -1.37 5.01
N GLY A 52 -4.26 -2.22 6.02
CA GLY A 52 -3.17 -3.20 6.11
C GLY A 52 -2.15 -2.84 7.18
N ALA A 53 -1.02 -3.54 7.23
CA ALA A 53 0.01 -3.35 8.26
C ALA A 53 0.71 -1.97 8.13
N MET A 54 0.19 -0.99 8.85
CA MET A 54 0.71 0.38 8.91
C MET A 54 2.02 0.53 9.72
N GLY A 55 2.50 -0.54 10.37
CA GLY A 55 3.59 -0.47 11.35
C GLY A 55 4.91 0.10 10.82
N LYS A 56 5.35 -0.31 9.63
CA LYS A 56 6.64 0.12 9.02
C LYS A 56 6.49 1.26 7.99
N PHE A 57 5.26 1.63 7.65
CA PHE A 57 4.95 2.62 6.60
C PHE A 57 4.85 4.07 7.10
N ASN A 58 4.84 4.31 8.41
CA ASN A 58 4.88 5.67 8.98
C ASN A 58 6.13 6.48 8.61
N MET A 59 7.12 5.88 7.92
CA MET A 59 8.45 6.47 7.75
C MET A 59 8.69 7.22 6.42
N VAL A 60 7.85 7.09 5.39
CA VAL A 60 8.24 7.62 4.06
C VAL A 60 7.30 8.67 3.46
N ILE A 61 6.02 8.75 3.84
CA ILE A 61 5.16 9.90 3.50
C ILE A 61 4.14 10.06 4.65
N PRO A 62 3.88 11.26 5.20
CA PRO A 62 2.94 11.46 6.31
C PRO A 62 1.48 11.38 5.82
N LEU A 63 1.14 10.40 4.98
CA LEU A 63 -0.26 10.18 4.65
C LEU A 63 -0.93 9.55 5.86
N VAL A 64 -1.84 10.29 6.50
CA VAL A 64 -2.67 9.79 7.60
C VAL A 64 -3.96 9.19 7.04
N ASP A 65 -4.48 8.16 7.68
CA ASP A 65 -5.80 7.62 7.32
C ASP A 65 -6.86 8.73 7.34
N ASN A 66 -7.79 8.68 6.40
CA ASN A 66 -8.83 9.68 6.16
C ASN A 66 -8.34 11.10 5.82
N MET A 67 -7.05 11.29 5.50
CA MET A 67 -6.56 12.60 5.09
C MET A 67 -7.19 13.05 3.76
N VAL A 68 -7.38 14.37 3.61
CA VAL A 68 -7.78 14.99 2.35
C VAL A 68 -6.60 15.80 1.81
N VAL A 69 -6.15 15.49 0.59
CA VAL A 69 -4.99 16.10 -0.04
C VAL A 69 -5.33 16.77 -1.36
N SER A 70 -4.49 17.73 -1.76
CA SER A 70 -4.56 18.34 -3.09
C SER A 70 -4.02 17.39 -4.16
N ARG A 71 -4.37 17.66 -5.43
CA ARG A 71 -3.83 16.90 -6.57
C ARG A 71 -2.33 17.02 -6.77
N ARG A 72 -1.69 18.09 -6.28
CA ARG A 72 -0.25 18.32 -6.44
C ARG A 72 0.58 17.70 -5.33
N SER A 73 -0.07 17.30 -4.24
CA SER A 73 0.55 16.70 -3.06
C SER A 73 0.62 15.18 -3.15
N LEU A 74 0.00 14.61 -4.18
CA LEU A 74 -0.03 13.19 -4.55
C LEU A 74 0.59 13.07 -5.94
#